data_AF-A0AB38A750-F1
#
_entry.id   AF-A0AB38A750-F1
#
_cell.length_a   1.000
_cell.length_b   1.000
_cell.length_c   1.000
_cell.angle_alpha   90.00
_cell.angle_beta   90.00
_cell.angle_gamma   90.00
#
_symmetry.space_group_name_H-M   'P 1'
#
loop_
_entity.id
_entity.type
_entity.pdbx_description
1 polymer ?
#
loop_
_entity_poly.entity_id
_entity_poly.type
_entity_poly.pdbx_seq_one_letter_code
_entity_poly.pdbx_strand_id
1 'polypeptide(L)'
;MNATASSLSSVNYESLTQGNYQESINASLQAAGRKKLTNLRVASIDLGAAGQQAYTYRVYSSDKEKEGNFNERFEDRPSNYSYQTITVRTQCEGQAITPLGALFTGGMDWTITSDPMSRNVYASGYKE
;
A
#
# COMPACT_ATOMS: atom_id res chain seq x y z
N MET A 1 -14.95 -0.02 -0.60
CA MET A 1 -13.49 -0.07 -0.76
C MET A 1 -13.15 -0.95 -1.96
N ASN A 2 -12.16 -0.52 -2.77
CA ASN A 2 -11.59 -1.26 -3.90
C ASN A 2 -10.76 -2.45 -3.35
N ALA A 3 -10.96 -3.65 -3.88
CA ALA A 3 -10.26 -4.86 -3.41
C ALA A 3 -8.73 -4.75 -3.53
N THR A 4 -8.23 -4.09 -4.59
CA THR A 4 -6.79 -3.79 -4.75
C THR A 4 -6.30 -2.86 -3.62
N ALA A 5 -7.04 -1.80 -3.29
CA ALA A 5 -6.68 -0.88 -2.22
C ALA A 5 -6.69 -1.58 -0.85
N SER A 6 -7.67 -2.44 -0.58
CA SER A 6 -7.72 -3.26 0.63
C SER A 6 -6.53 -4.23 0.71
N SER A 7 -6.12 -4.83 -0.41
CA SER A 7 -4.94 -5.69 -0.47
C SER A 7 -3.63 -4.94 -0.23
N LEU A 8 -3.49 -3.70 -0.69
CA LEU A 8 -2.32 -2.86 -0.41
C LEU A 8 -2.27 -2.41 1.06
N SER A 9 -3.42 -2.29 1.73
CA SER A 9 -3.48 -1.86 3.12
C SER A 9 -3.03 -2.94 4.11
N SER A 10 -3.05 -4.23 3.72
CA SER A 10 -2.56 -5.33 4.58
C SER A 10 -1.03 -5.43 4.62
N VAL A 11 -0.32 -4.78 3.70
CA VAL A 11 1.13 -4.78 3.67
C VAL A 11 1.68 -3.79 4.69
N ASN A 12 2.60 -4.27 5.52
CA ASN A 12 3.36 -3.49 6.49
C ASN A 12 4.85 -3.71 6.24
N TYR A 13 5.70 -2.95 6.94
CA TYR A 13 7.14 -3.02 6.69
C TYR A 13 7.72 -4.39 7.06
N GLU A 14 7.21 -5.01 8.13
CA GLU A 14 7.61 -6.35 8.56
C GLU A 14 7.32 -7.41 7.49
N SER A 15 6.17 -7.33 6.81
CA SER A 15 5.82 -8.29 5.77
C SER A 15 6.66 -8.13 4.50
N LEU A 16 7.16 -6.91 4.24
CA LEU A 16 8.16 -6.67 3.21
C LEU A 16 9.52 -7.27 3.59
N THR A 17 10.00 -7.08 4.83
CA THR A 17 11.31 -7.60 5.25
C THR A 17 11.33 -9.12 5.39
N GLN A 18 10.22 -9.73 5.81
CA GLN A 18 10.07 -11.18 5.92
C GLN A 18 9.72 -11.85 4.58
N GLY A 19 9.42 -11.07 3.53
CA GLY A 19 9.06 -11.60 2.21
C GLY A 19 7.66 -12.24 2.11
N ASN A 20 6.81 -12.11 3.14
CA ASN A 20 5.46 -12.69 3.15
C ASN A 20 4.35 -11.71 2.68
N TYR A 21 4.73 -10.55 2.14
CA TYR A 21 3.80 -9.54 1.61
C TYR A 21 2.87 -10.08 0.51
N GLN A 22 3.35 -11.02 -0.33
CA GLN A 22 2.54 -11.61 -1.40
C GLN A 22 1.36 -12.42 -0.85
N GLU A 23 1.58 -13.18 0.23
CA GLU A 23 0.53 -13.92 0.93
C GLU A 23 -0.50 -12.97 1.54
N SER A 24 -0.04 -11.91 2.19
CA SER A 24 -0.89 -10.87 2.78
C SER A 24 -1.76 -10.15 1.75
N ILE A 25 -1.21 -9.87 0.56
CA ILE A 25 -1.96 -9.27 -0.56
C ILE A 25 -3.00 -10.25 -1.08
N ASN A 26 -2.61 -11.50 -1.36
CA ASN A 26 -3.51 -12.52 -1.89
C ASN A 26 -4.68 -12.80 -0.94
N ALA A 27 -4.41 -12.99 0.36
CA ALA A 27 -5.43 -13.24 1.36
C ALA A 27 -6.42 -12.06 1.47
N SER A 28 -5.91 -10.83 1.51
CA SER A 28 -6.74 -9.62 1.59
C SER A 28 -7.54 -9.39 0.30
N LEU A 29 -6.96 -9.64 -0.88
CA LEU A 29 -7.64 -9.55 -2.16
C LEU A 29 -8.80 -10.55 -2.24
N GLN A 30 -8.57 -11.80 -1.85
CA GLN A 30 -9.61 -12.83 -1.80
C GLN A 30 -10.72 -12.43 -0.83
N ALA A 31 -10.38 -11.99 0.39
CA ALA A 31 -11.36 -11.56 1.38
C ALA A 31 -12.25 -10.39 0.87
N ALA A 32 -11.65 -9.41 0.18
CA ALA A 32 -12.37 -8.26 -0.37
C ALA A 32 -13.18 -8.59 -1.64
N GLY A 33 -12.71 -9.53 -2.46
CA GLY A 33 -13.27 -9.87 -3.78
C GLY A 33 -14.29 -11.01 -3.80
N ARG A 34 -14.31 -11.88 -2.77
CA ARG A 34 -15.02 -13.18 -2.74
C ARG A 34 -16.49 -13.17 -3.15
N LYS A 35 -17.18 -12.02 -3.07
CA LYS A 35 -18.62 -11.90 -3.33
C LYS A 35 -18.97 -11.16 -4.62
N LYS A 36 -18.01 -10.57 -5.32
CA LYS A 36 -18.29 -9.60 -6.40
C LYS A 36 -17.72 -9.97 -7.77
N LEU A 37 -16.61 -10.69 -7.81
CA LEU A 37 -15.90 -10.99 -9.05
C LEU A 37 -15.47 -12.46 -9.06
N THR A 38 -15.76 -13.15 -10.15
CA THR A 38 -15.24 -14.50 -10.41
C THR A 38 -13.75 -14.41 -10.70
N ASN A 39 -12.97 -15.38 -10.21
CA ASN A 39 -11.54 -15.54 -10.52
C ASN A 39 -10.68 -14.26 -10.33
N LEU A 40 -10.99 -13.43 -9.33
CA LEU A 40 -10.14 -12.30 -8.97
C LEU A 40 -8.78 -12.79 -8.45
N ARG A 41 -7.69 -12.31 -9.06
CA ARG A 41 -6.31 -12.66 -8.70
C ARG A 41 -5.38 -11.47 -8.84
N VAL A 42 -4.18 -11.61 -8.26
CA VAL A 42 -3.09 -10.67 -8.47
C VAL A 42 -2.44 -10.98 -9.82
N ALA A 43 -2.30 -9.96 -10.67
CA ALA A 43 -1.63 -10.05 -11.96
C ALA A 43 -0.13 -9.75 -11.83
N SER A 44 0.22 -8.71 -11.05
CA SER A 44 1.62 -8.41 -10.73
C SER A 44 1.73 -7.75 -9.35
N ILE A 45 2.90 -7.94 -8.73
CA ILE A 45 3.36 -7.22 -7.55
C ILE A 45 4.76 -6.73 -7.86
N ASP A 46 4.96 -5.43 -7.82
CA ASP A 46 6.23 -4.79 -8.13
C ASP A 46 6.72 -4.00 -6.93
N LEU A 47 7.94 -4.30 -6.47
CA LEU A 47 8.65 -3.50 -5.47
C LEU A 47 9.39 -2.37 -6.19
N GLY A 48 9.00 -1.15 -5.89
CA GLY A 48 9.54 0.07 -6.50
C GLY A 48 10.73 0.65 -5.74
N ALA A 49 10.80 1.98 -5.69
CA ALA A 49 11.88 2.67 -4.99
C ALA A 49 11.83 2.39 -3.47
N ALA A 50 12.99 2.05 -2.93
CA ALA A 50 13.29 2.23 -1.51
C ALA A 50 13.84 3.63 -1.31
N GLY A 51 13.49 4.27 -0.20
CA GLY A 51 14.01 5.59 0.11
C GLY A 51 14.00 5.88 1.60
N GLN A 52 14.73 6.93 1.96
CA GLN A 52 14.80 7.45 3.31
C GLN A 52 14.48 8.94 3.27
N GLN A 53 13.60 9.38 4.16
CA GLN A 53 13.20 10.78 4.26
C GLN A 53 13.59 11.32 5.62
N ALA A 54 14.44 12.35 5.63
CA ALA A 54 14.78 13.07 6.84
C ALA A 54 13.65 14.03 7.24
N TYR A 55 13.45 14.19 8.55
CA TYR A 55 12.56 15.19 9.11
C TYR A 55 13.04 15.64 10.48
N THR A 56 12.59 16.83 10.89
CA THR A 56 12.85 17.37 12.22
C THR A 56 11.55 17.36 13.01
N TYR A 57 11.57 16.81 14.21
CA TYR A 57 10.45 16.89 15.14
C TYR A 57 10.83 17.72 16.35
N ARG A 58 9.86 18.43 16.93
CA ARG A 58 10.08 19.34 18.05
C ARG A 58 9.64 18.66 19.34
N VAL A 59 10.51 18.61 20.33
CA VAL A 59 10.25 18.00 21.65
C VAL A 59 10.34 19.07 22.71
N TYR A 60 9.41 19.06 23.66
CA TYR A 60 9.50 19.95 24.81
C TYR A 60 10.76 19.67 25.62
N SER A 61 11.49 20.72 26.00
CA SER A 61 12.68 20.65 26.82
C SER A 61 12.44 21.36 28.15
N SER A 62 12.53 20.62 29.25
CA SER A 62 12.44 21.18 30.60
C SER A 62 13.52 22.22 30.87
N ASP A 63 14.69 22.06 30.25
CA ASP A 63 15.83 22.97 30.41
C ASP A 63 15.51 24.36 29.84
N LYS A 64 14.57 24.42 28.89
CA LYS A 64 14.10 25.63 28.22
C LYS A 64 12.75 26.13 28.73
N GLU A 65 12.22 25.57 29.82
CA GLU A 65 10.90 25.91 30.35
C GLU A 65 10.74 27.42 30.66
N LYS A 66 11.81 28.05 31.13
CA LYS A 66 11.85 29.47 31.51
C LYS A 66 11.97 30.43 30.32
N GLU A 67 12.12 29.92 29.10
CA GLU A 67 12.15 30.75 27.90
C GLU A 67 10.82 31.51 27.74
N GLY A 68 10.94 32.78 27.37
CA GLY A 68 9.83 33.72 27.32
C GLY A 68 8.79 33.33 26.27
N ASN A 69 9.24 32.86 25.10
CA ASN A 69 8.33 32.39 24.06
C ASN A 69 8.09 30.89 24.17
N PHE A 70 6.83 30.48 24.04
CA PHE A 70 6.44 29.06 24.05
C PHE A 70 7.22 28.22 23.02
N ASN A 71 7.51 28.78 21.84
CA ASN A 71 8.27 28.09 20.80
C ASN A 71 9.73 27.82 21.18
N GLU A 72 10.33 28.63 22.04
CA GLU A 72 11.73 28.47 22.49
C GLU A 72 11.87 27.31 23.49
N ARG A 73 10.76 26.87 24.09
CA ARG A 73 10.70 25.73 25.02
C ARG A 73 10.86 24.37 24.35
N PHE A 74 10.95 24.33 23.02
CA PHE A 74 11.09 23.10 22.24
C PHE A 74 12.49 22.98 21.64
N GLU A 75 12.98 21.76 21.59
CA GLU A 75 14.20 21.36 20.90
C GLU A 75 13.88 20.64 19.60
N ASP A 76 14.54 21.06 18.55
CA ASP A 76 14.51 20.40 17.26
C ASP A 76 15.38 19.15 17.32
N ARG A 77 14.78 17.99 17.06
CA ARG A 77 15.47 16.71 17.01
C ARG A 77 15.42 16.14 15.60
N PRO A 78 16.58 15.85 14.98
CA PRO A 78 16.60 15.20 13.68
C PRO A 78 16.14 13.75 13.81
N SER A 79 15.40 13.30 12.80
CA SER A 79 14.92 11.93 12.65
C SER A 79 14.82 11.59 11.17
N ASN A 80 14.52 10.33 10.87
CA ASN A 80 14.21 9.90 9.53
C ASN A 80 13.23 8.71 9.54
N TYR A 81 12.70 8.39 8.36
CA TYR A 81 11.98 7.14 8.15
C TYR A 81 12.36 6.55 6.80
N SER A 82 12.34 5.21 6.72
CA SER A 82 12.53 4.48 5.48
C SER A 82 11.18 4.06 4.91
N TYR A 83 11.10 3.99 3.59
CA TYR A 83 9.92 3.49 2.88
C TYR A 83 10.32 2.60 1.71
N GLN A 84 9.38 1.74 1.32
CA GLN A 84 9.46 0.93 0.11
C GLN A 84 8.13 1.09 -0.64
N THR A 85 8.19 1.51 -1.90
CA THR A 85 6.98 1.54 -2.74
C THR A 85 6.61 0.12 -3.14
N ILE A 86 5.34 -0.24 -3.02
CA ILE A 86 4.77 -1.46 -3.57
C ILE A 86 3.65 -1.10 -4.55
N THR A 87 3.63 -1.77 -5.69
CA THR A 87 2.60 -1.63 -6.72
C THR A 87 1.92 -2.97 -6.94
N VAL A 88 0.60 -2.97 -6.97
CA VAL A 88 -0.22 -4.16 -7.20
C VAL A 88 -1.12 -3.91 -8.40
N ARG A 89 -1.18 -4.90 -9.29
CA ARG A 89 -2.16 -4.97 -10.38
C ARG A 89 -3.01 -6.21 -10.19
N THR A 90 -4.32 -6.08 -10.36
CA THR A 90 -5.25 -7.21 -10.22
C THR A 90 -5.90 -7.53 -11.55
N GLN A 91 -6.36 -8.77 -11.67
CA GLN A 91 -7.04 -9.26 -12.86
C GLN A 91 -8.23 -10.12 -12.42
N CYS A 92 -9.32 -10.02 -13.16
CA CYS A 92 -10.44 -10.95 -13.02
C CYS A 92 -10.81 -11.53 -14.38
N GLU A 93 -11.41 -12.71 -14.33
CA GLU A 93 -11.88 -13.43 -15.49
C GLU A 93 -13.35 -13.76 -15.32
N GLY A 94 -14.06 -13.85 -16.43
CA GLY A 94 -15.42 -14.31 -16.42
C GLY A 94 -15.91 -14.70 -17.80
N GLN A 95 -17.17 -15.11 -17.83
CA GLN A 95 -17.83 -15.55 -19.04
C GLN A 95 -18.99 -14.61 -19.36
N ALA A 96 -19.14 -14.22 -20.61
CA ALA A 96 -20.29 -13.49 -21.09
C ALA A 96 -21.53 -14.39 -21.06
N ILE A 97 -22.63 -13.86 -20.52
CA ILE A 97 -23.91 -14.58 -20.43
C ILE A 97 -24.65 -14.54 -21.79
N THR A 98 -24.38 -13.53 -22.62
CA THR A 98 -25.06 -13.32 -23.90
C THR A 98 -24.08 -13.05 -25.04
N PRO A 99 -24.46 -13.33 -26.30
CA PRO A 99 -23.64 -12.99 -27.47
C PRO A 99 -23.32 -11.50 -27.60
N LEU A 100 -24.26 -10.62 -27.21
CA LEU A 100 -24.01 -9.17 -27.15
C LEU A 100 -22.95 -8.84 -26.09
N GLY A 101 -23.03 -9.47 -24.92
CA GLY A 101 -22.00 -9.35 -23.88
C GLY A 101 -20.63 -9.78 -24.41
N ALA A 102 -20.57 -10.89 -25.14
CA ALA A 102 -19.33 -11.39 -25.73
C ALA A 102 -18.71 -10.40 -26.74
N LEU A 103 -19.55 -9.68 -27.49
CA LEU A 103 -19.11 -8.66 -28.43
C LEU A 103 -18.48 -7.45 -27.71
N PHE A 104 -19.01 -7.06 -26.55
CA PHE A 104 -18.44 -5.99 -25.73
C PHE A 104 -17.16 -6.39 -24.99
N THR A 105 -17.01 -7.67 -24.64
CA THR A 105 -15.87 -8.16 -23.88
C THR A 105 -14.77 -8.81 -24.73
N GLY A 106 -14.93 -8.83 -26.07
CA GLY A 106 -13.95 -9.39 -27.00
C GLY A 106 -13.96 -10.92 -27.10
N GLY A 107 -15.00 -11.58 -26.59
CA GLY A 107 -15.12 -13.03 -26.57
C GLY A 107 -16.11 -13.52 -25.50
N MET A 108 -16.49 -14.81 -25.60
CA MET A 108 -17.31 -15.47 -24.58
C MET A 108 -16.57 -15.57 -23.25
N ASP A 109 -15.26 -15.75 -23.27
CA ASP A 109 -14.40 -15.63 -22.10
C ASP A 109 -13.70 -14.29 -22.14
N TRP A 110 -13.63 -13.62 -21.00
CA TRP A 110 -13.03 -12.30 -20.91
C TRP A 110 -12.09 -12.19 -19.71
N THR A 111 -11.14 -11.29 -19.86
CA THR A 111 -10.16 -10.93 -18.85
C THR A 111 -10.15 -9.42 -18.71
N ILE A 112 -10.33 -8.93 -17.50
CA ILE A 112 -10.20 -7.50 -17.19
C ILE A 112 -9.01 -7.34 -16.24
N THR A 113 -8.08 -6.48 -16.61
CA THR A 113 -6.92 -6.13 -15.80
C THR A 113 -7.09 -4.70 -15.27
N SER A 114 -6.86 -4.49 -13.99
CA SER A 114 -6.94 -3.16 -13.38
C SER A 114 -5.76 -2.28 -13.78
N ASP A 115 -5.93 -0.97 -13.64
CA ASP A 115 -4.79 -0.07 -13.53
C ASP A 115 -3.92 -0.47 -12.31
N PRO A 116 -2.60 -0.26 -12.39
CA PRO A 116 -1.71 -0.51 -11.27
C PRO A 116 -2.02 0.48 -10.13
N MET A 117 -1.98 -0.01 -8.89
CA MET A 117 -2.15 0.83 -7.71
C MET A 117 -0.92 0.72 -6.81
N SER A 118 -0.38 1.87 -6.41
CA SER A 118 0.87 1.95 -5.64
C SER A 118 0.64 2.56 -4.26
N ARG A 119 1.45 2.13 -3.29
CA ARG A 119 1.51 2.70 -1.93
C ARG A 119 2.95 2.64 -1.42
N ASN A 120 3.34 3.64 -0.63
CA ASN A 120 4.55 3.58 0.18
C ASN A 120 4.27 2.85 1.50
N VAL A 121 5.07 1.83 1.79
CA VAL A 121 5.06 1.10 3.04
C VAL A 121 6.22 1.63 3.89
N TYR A 122 5.88 2.22 5.04
CA TYR A 122 6.83 2.93 5.89
C TYR A 122 7.31 2.05 7.03
N ALA A 123 8.62 2.08 7.31
CA ALA A 123 9.15 1.62 8.58
C ALA A 123 8.87 2.69 9.65
N SER A 124 8.41 2.28 10.83
CA SER A 124 8.30 3.18 11.97
C SER A 124 9.69 3.74 12.33
N GLY A 125 9.76 5.09 12.43
CA GLY A 125 10.88 5.93 12.86
C GLY A 125 12.21 5.20 13.00
N TYR A 126 12.98 5.20 11.92
CA TYR A 126 14.32 4.62 11.92
C TYR A 126 15.29 5.66 12.47
N LYS A 127 16.12 5.25 13.42
CA LYS A 127 17.34 5.95 13.78
C LYS A 127 18.42 4.88 13.85
N GLU A 128 19.30 4.85 12.86
CA GLU A 128 20.70 4.49 13.09
C GLU A 128 21.50 5.79 13.10
#